data_AF-A0A6N7QJW0-F1
#
_entry.id   AF-A0A6N7QJW0-F1
#
_cell.length_a   1.000
_cell.length_b   1.000
_cell.length_c   1.000
_cell.angle_alpha   90.00
_cell.angle_beta   90.00
_cell.angle_gamma   90.00
#
_symmetry.space_group_name_H-M   'P 1'
#
loop_
_entity.id
_entity.type
_entity.pdbx_description
1 polymer ?
#
loop_
_entity_poly.entity_id
_entity_poly.type
_entity_poly.pdbx_seq_one_letter_code
_entity_poly.pdbx_strand_id
1 'polypeptide(L)'
;MTDQSDFNSLYSKGMQSVTDRLTESTLDRMRSSAIGGGSISLGVILLLLQTKLDSTALVVALYMAVFAIPVWIVAWQYVESYMFCGKDSYGHFNSPKGSLVAVSFALLGMLLLLVSIVSLIWHMSVIAALAFLAASLLMAFLVYKHHNAVRIYADKVGRGAV
;
A
#
# COMPACT_ATOMS: atom_id res chain seq x y z
N MET A 1 15.89 -20.17 -20.56
CA MET A 1 16.65 -19.07 -19.90
C MET A 1 16.39 -17.69 -20.52
N THR A 2 15.66 -17.59 -21.64
CA THR A 2 15.26 -16.33 -22.33
C THR A 2 14.10 -15.57 -21.66
N ASP A 3 13.24 -16.26 -20.91
CA ASP A 3 11.97 -15.71 -20.39
C ASP A 3 12.13 -14.64 -19.29
N GLN A 4 13.11 -14.80 -18.40
CA GLN A 4 13.31 -13.89 -17.27
C GLN A 4 14.02 -12.58 -17.66
N SER A 5 14.87 -12.64 -18.68
CA SER A 5 15.52 -11.48 -19.29
C SER A 5 14.47 -10.56 -19.93
N ASP A 6 13.58 -11.16 -20.72
CA ASP A 6 12.57 -10.44 -21.48
C ASP A 6 11.54 -9.80 -20.54
N PHE A 7 11.10 -10.53 -19.51
CA PHE A 7 10.23 -9.99 -18.45
C PHE A 7 10.85 -8.79 -17.73
N ASN A 8 12.11 -8.89 -17.29
CA ASN A 8 12.78 -7.79 -16.60
C ASN A 8 12.91 -6.55 -17.49
N SER A 9 13.14 -6.73 -18.80
CA SER A 9 13.21 -5.62 -19.75
C SER A 9 11.86 -4.94 -19.94
N LEU A 10 10.77 -5.72 -20.07
CA LEU A 10 9.40 -5.20 -20.21
C LEU A 10 8.95 -4.48 -18.93
N TYR A 11 9.26 -5.05 -17.77
CA TYR A 11 8.97 -4.46 -16.47
C TYR A 11 9.70 -3.14 -16.28
N SER A 12 11.01 -3.13 -16.49
CA SER A 12 11.86 -1.92 -16.37
C SER A 12 11.39 -0.83 -17.33
N LYS A 13 11.03 -1.17 -18.57
CA LYS A 13 10.49 -0.22 -19.54
C LYS A 13 9.13 0.35 -19.14
N GLY A 14 8.28 -0.48 -18.53
CA GLY A 14 6.99 -0.03 -17.97
C GLY A 14 7.16 0.88 -16.76
N MET A 15 8.12 0.55 -15.89
CA MET A 15 8.38 1.28 -14.65
C MET A 15 9.25 2.53 -14.80
N GLN A 16 9.95 2.67 -15.92
CA GLN A 16 10.77 3.83 -16.23
C GLN A 16 10.02 5.15 -16.04
N SER A 17 8.77 5.23 -16.54
CA SER A 17 7.92 6.42 -16.39
C SER A 17 7.62 6.81 -14.93
N VAL A 18 7.63 5.84 -14.02
CA VAL A 18 7.40 6.04 -12.58
C VAL A 18 8.69 6.32 -11.86
N THR A 19 9.78 5.63 -12.18
CA THR A 19 11.10 5.88 -11.58
C THR A 19 11.68 7.23 -11.99
N ASP A 20 11.44 7.68 -13.21
CA ASP A 20 11.86 9.00 -13.69
C ASP A 20 11.14 10.14 -12.94
N ARG A 21 9.96 9.84 -12.38
CA ARG A 21 9.15 10.75 -11.58
C ARG A 21 9.34 10.53 -10.07
N LEU A 22 10.18 9.58 -9.68
CA LEU A 22 10.47 9.30 -8.28
C LEU A 22 11.33 10.43 -7.72
N THR A 23 10.73 11.23 -6.85
CA THR A 23 11.40 12.31 -6.12
C THR A 23 11.56 11.93 -4.66
N GLU A 24 12.48 12.59 -3.97
CA GLU A 24 12.61 12.49 -2.51
C GLU A 24 11.28 12.83 -1.81
N SER A 25 10.55 13.84 -2.30
CA SER A 25 9.21 14.17 -1.80
C SER A 25 8.18 13.06 -2.02
N THR A 26 8.33 12.25 -3.07
CA THR A 26 7.45 11.09 -3.30
C THR A 26 7.76 9.96 -2.32
N LEU A 27 9.05 9.69 -2.08
CA LEU A 27 9.49 8.72 -1.08
C LEU A 27 9.09 9.14 0.34
N ASP A 28 9.21 10.42 0.68
CA ASP A 28 8.79 10.94 1.98
C ASP A 28 7.28 10.78 2.21
N ARG A 29 6.46 10.96 1.16
CA ARG A 29 5.01 10.67 1.22
C ARG A 29 4.73 9.18 1.42
N MET A 30 5.48 8.28 0.77
CA MET A 30 5.36 6.84 0.96
C MET A 30 5.74 6.43 2.39
N ARG A 31 6.86 6.96 2.91
CA ARG A 31 7.27 6.81 4.30
C ARG A 31 6.20 7.27 5.26
N SER A 32 5.70 8.49 5.08
CA SER A 32 4.67 9.08 5.93
C SER A 32 3.38 8.24 5.92
N SER A 33 3.00 7.71 4.75
CA SER A 33 1.88 6.79 4.63
C SER A 33 2.10 5.48 5.40
N ALA A 34 3.31 4.94 5.36
CA ALA A 34 3.64 3.70 6.08
C ALA A 34 3.61 3.91 7.60
N ILE A 35 4.16 5.02 8.08
CA ILE A 35 4.08 5.43 9.49
C ILE A 35 2.61 5.60 9.89
N GLY A 36 1.79 6.27 9.06
CA GLY A 36 0.36 6.43 9.29
C GLY A 36 -0.38 5.10 9.42
N GLY A 37 -0.07 4.12 8.57
CA GLY A 37 -0.62 2.77 8.68
C GLY A 37 -0.24 2.08 10.00
N GLY A 38 1.02 2.21 10.43
CA GLY A 38 1.48 1.75 11.74
C GLY A 38 0.74 2.42 12.90
N SER A 39 0.57 3.74 12.84
CA SER A 39 -0.15 4.52 13.86
C SER A 39 -1.63 4.14 13.96
N ILE A 40 -2.32 3.92 12.85
CA ILE A 40 -3.71 3.45 12.84
C ILE A 40 -3.80 2.05 13.48
N SER A 41 -2.85 1.16 13.15
CA SER A 41 -2.79 -0.18 13.73
C SER A 41 -2.62 -0.14 15.25
N LEU A 42 -1.73 0.73 15.74
CA LEU A 42 -1.56 0.97 17.17
C LEU A 42 -2.84 1.56 17.81
N GLY A 43 -3.48 2.51 17.15
CA GLY A 43 -4.75 3.09 17.60
C GLY A 43 -5.85 2.04 17.77
N VAL A 44 -5.97 1.09 16.84
CA VAL A 44 -6.89 -0.04 16.96
C VAL A 44 -6.57 -0.91 18.18
N ILE A 45 -5.30 -1.23 18.41
CA ILE A 45 -4.88 -2.02 19.58
C ILE A 45 -5.24 -1.27 20.88
N LEU A 46 -4.94 0.02 20.96
CA LEU A 46 -5.24 0.84 22.13
C LEU A 46 -6.75 0.93 22.41
N LEU A 47 -7.59 1.00 21.37
CA LEU A 47 -9.04 0.93 21.51
C LEU A 47 -9.48 -0.45 22.01
N LEU A 48 -8.93 -1.52 21.44
CA LEU A 48 -9.28 -2.89 21.82
C LEU A 48 -8.84 -3.25 23.25
N LEU A 49 -7.73 -2.68 23.75
CA LEU A 49 -7.30 -2.83 25.15
C LEU A 49 -8.33 -2.32 26.16
N GLN A 50 -9.21 -1.41 25.75
CA GLN A 50 -10.28 -0.86 26.58
C GLN A 50 -11.57 -1.69 26.52
N THR A 51 -11.60 -2.73 25.68
CA THR A 51 -12.76 -3.60 25.47
C THR A 51 -12.51 -5.01 26.01
N LYS A 52 -13.56 -5.72 26.37
CA LYS A 52 -13.46 -7.17 26.64
C LYS A 52 -13.47 -7.91 25.30
N LEU A 53 -12.49 -8.80 25.09
CA LEU A 53 -12.34 -9.58 23.86
C LEU A 53 -13.28 -10.79 23.82
N ASP A 54 -14.57 -10.54 24.08
CA ASP A 54 -15.57 -11.60 24.26
C ASP A 54 -16.14 -12.12 22.93
N SER A 55 -15.77 -11.50 21.80
CA SER A 55 -16.24 -11.91 20.48
C SER A 55 -15.09 -12.23 19.53
N THR A 56 -15.31 -13.22 18.65
CA THR A 56 -14.35 -13.62 17.61
C THR A 56 -13.96 -12.45 16.70
N ALA A 57 -14.91 -11.55 16.41
CA ALA A 57 -14.64 -10.37 15.58
C ALA A 57 -13.59 -9.44 16.20
N LEU A 58 -13.68 -9.18 17.51
CA LEU A 58 -12.68 -8.35 18.22
C LEU A 58 -11.30 -9.04 18.28
N VAL A 59 -11.28 -10.36 18.44
CA VAL A 59 -10.04 -11.15 18.42
C VAL A 59 -9.36 -11.08 17.04
N VAL A 60 -10.12 -11.25 15.96
CA VAL A 60 -9.61 -11.10 14.59
C VAL A 60 -9.09 -9.67 14.38
N ALA A 61 -9.84 -8.65 14.81
CA ALA A 61 -9.42 -7.27 14.71
C ALA A 61 -8.07 -7.03 15.39
N LEU A 62 -7.88 -7.57 16.60
CA LEU A 62 -6.64 -7.46 17.35
C LEU A 62 -5.47 -8.10 16.61
N TYR A 63 -5.58 -9.37 16.21
CA TYR A 63 -4.48 -10.07 15.53
C TYR A 63 -4.08 -9.35 14.24
N MET A 64 -5.04 -8.92 13.44
CA MET A 64 -4.76 -8.21 12.20
C MET A 64 -4.05 -6.88 12.45
N ALA A 65 -4.46 -6.12 13.47
CA ALA A 65 -3.76 -4.88 13.85
C ALA A 65 -2.34 -5.13 14.37
N VAL A 66 -2.15 -6.18 15.19
CA VAL A 66 -0.82 -6.58 15.68
C VAL A 66 0.12 -6.96 14.55
N PHE A 67 -0.35 -7.73 13.56
CA PHE A 67 0.46 -8.09 12.39
C PHE A 67 0.66 -6.92 11.42
N ALA A 68 -0.25 -5.96 11.36
CA ALA A 68 -0.11 -4.79 10.50
C ALA A 68 1.08 -3.91 10.93
N ILE A 69 1.38 -3.79 12.22
CA ILE A 69 2.51 -2.98 12.73
C ILE A 69 3.86 -3.39 12.11
N PRO A 70 4.35 -4.63 12.25
CA PRO A 70 5.64 -5.02 11.67
C PRO A 70 5.64 -4.92 10.14
N VAL A 71 4.50 -5.18 9.48
CA VAL A 71 4.38 -5.01 8.03
C VAL A 71 4.58 -3.55 7.61
N TRP A 72 3.95 -2.60 8.31
CA TRP A 72 4.12 -1.17 8.06
C TRP A 72 5.51 -0.66 8.41
N ILE A 73 6.13 -1.19 9.48
CA ILE A 73 7.54 -0.88 9.82
C ILE A 73 8.47 -1.34 8.71
N VAL A 74 8.30 -2.56 8.18
CA VAL A 74 9.11 -3.06 7.06
C VAL A 74 8.90 -2.21 5.82
N ALA A 75 7.65 -1.85 5.49
CA ALA A 75 7.35 -0.96 4.36
C ALA A 75 8.04 0.42 4.51
N TRP A 76 8.04 0.99 5.72
CA TRP A 76 8.76 2.22 6.02
C TRP A 76 10.27 2.05 5.83
N GLN A 77 10.89 1.09 6.51
CA GLN A 77 12.35 0.86 6.43
C GLN A 77 12.82 0.57 5.00
N TYR A 78 11.97 -0.10 4.21
CA TYR A 78 12.22 -0.34 2.80
C TYR A 78 12.33 0.96 2.00
N VAL A 79 11.41 1.92 2.21
CA VAL A 79 11.43 3.24 1.56
C VAL A 79 12.60 4.10 2.08
N GLU A 80 12.86 4.05 3.39
CA GLU A 80 13.97 4.80 4.03
C GLU A 80 15.32 4.48 3.38
N SER A 81 15.53 3.22 2.99
CA SER A 81 16.76 2.76 2.34
C SER A 81 17.02 3.51 1.01
N TYR A 82 15.98 3.82 0.24
CA TYR A 82 16.12 4.60 -1.01
C TYR A 82 16.30 6.09 -0.74
N MET A 83 15.73 6.62 0.34
CA MET A 83 15.99 8.00 0.76
C MET A 83 17.45 8.17 1.19
N PHE A 84 17.97 7.24 1.98
CA PHE A 84 19.35 7.26 2.48
C PHE A 84 20.38 7.17 1.36
N CYS A 85 20.19 6.25 0.41
CA CYS A 85 21.12 6.06 -0.71
C CYS A 85 20.94 7.08 -1.85
N GLY A 86 19.90 7.92 -1.80
CA GLY A 86 19.65 8.97 -2.79
C GLY A 86 19.36 8.44 -4.20
N LYS A 87 19.51 9.34 -5.19
CA LYS A 87 19.09 9.11 -6.58
C LYS A 87 19.74 7.90 -7.26
N ASP A 88 20.98 7.57 -6.87
CA ASP A 88 21.73 6.45 -7.44
C ASP A 88 21.06 5.10 -7.15
N SER A 89 20.24 5.03 -6.10
CA SER A 89 19.49 3.82 -5.74
C SER A 89 18.18 3.64 -6.50
N TYR A 90 17.66 4.66 -7.19
CA TYR A 90 16.33 4.60 -7.80
C TYR A 90 16.27 3.64 -8.99
N GLY A 91 17.41 3.39 -9.65
CA GLY A 91 17.55 2.34 -10.65
C GLY A 91 17.25 0.94 -10.10
N HIS A 92 17.55 0.68 -8.82
CA HIS A 92 17.19 -0.57 -8.17
C HIS A 92 15.67 -0.68 -7.96
N PHE A 93 15.00 0.43 -7.67
CA PHE A 93 13.54 0.48 -7.56
C PHE A 93 12.83 0.15 -8.89
N ASN A 94 13.48 0.45 -10.02
CA ASN A 94 12.99 0.09 -11.36
C ASN A 94 13.07 -1.42 -11.67
N SER A 95 13.69 -2.21 -10.79
CA SER A 95 13.69 -3.67 -10.90
C SER A 95 12.47 -4.28 -10.22
N PRO A 96 11.94 -5.42 -10.72
CA PRO A 96 10.82 -6.09 -10.07
C PRO A 96 11.17 -6.54 -8.64
N LYS A 97 12.44 -6.86 -8.37
CA LYS A 97 12.90 -7.18 -7.01
C LYS A 97 12.87 -5.96 -6.07
N GLY A 98 13.03 -4.75 -6.61
CA GLY A 98 12.95 -3.50 -5.86
C GLY A 98 11.50 -3.10 -5.57
N SER A 99 10.72 -2.85 -6.61
CA SER A 99 9.39 -2.25 -6.46
C SER A 99 8.33 -3.25 -5.97
N LEU A 100 8.38 -4.54 -6.34
CA LEU A 100 7.38 -5.50 -5.88
C LEU A 100 7.43 -5.72 -4.37
N VAL A 101 8.61 -5.64 -3.75
CA VAL A 101 8.74 -5.82 -2.31
C VAL A 101 8.01 -4.70 -1.57
N ALA A 102 8.26 -3.44 -1.94
CA ALA A 102 7.56 -2.28 -1.37
C ALA A 102 6.04 -2.39 -1.54
N VAL A 103 5.60 -2.68 -2.77
CA VAL A 103 4.18 -2.78 -3.10
C VAL A 103 3.51 -3.94 -2.34
N SER A 104 4.19 -5.08 -2.21
CA SER A 104 3.65 -6.25 -1.52
C SER A 104 3.44 -5.98 -0.03
N PHE A 105 4.42 -5.38 0.65
CA PHE A 105 4.26 -5.01 2.06
C PHE A 105 3.19 -3.95 2.26
N ALA A 106 3.12 -2.94 1.39
CA ALA A 106 2.05 -1.93 1.45
C ALA A 106 0.65 -2.56 1.27
N LEU A 107 0.48 -3.44 0.28
CA LEU A 107 -0.78 -4.15 0.04
C LEU A 107 -1.15 -5.04 1.22
N LEU A 108 -0.18 -5.79 1.76
CA LEU A 108 -0.40 -6.64 2.93
C LEU A 108 -0.81 -5.80 4.15
N GLY A 109 -0.12 -4.68 4.41
CA GLY A 109 -0.44 -3.79 5.53
C GLY A 109 -1.83 -3.17 5.40
N MET A 110 -2.22 -2.77 4.19
CA MET A 110 -3.57 -2.27 3.91
C MET A 110 -4.64 -3.35 4.08
N LEU A 111 -4.39 -4.58 3.63
CA LEU A 111 -5.33 -5.70 3.80
C LEU A 111 -5.53 -6.06 5.27
N LEU A 112 -4.44 -6.14 6.04
CA LEU A 112 -4.52 -6.40 7.47
C LEU A 112 -5.33 -5.32 8.19
N LEU A 113 -5.08 -4.04 7.89
CA LEU A 113 -5.86 -2.94 8.44
C LEU A 113 -7.33 -2.98 8.01
N LEU A 114 -7.61 -3.27 6.74
CA LEU A 114 -8.97 -3.38 6.24
C LEU A 114 -9.74 -4.48 6.97
N VAL A 115 -9.16 -5.67 7.09
CA VAL A 115 -9.76 -6.78 7.84
C VAL A 115 -9.98 -6.37 9.29
N SER A 116 -8.98 -5.73 9.92
CA SER A 116 -9.09 -5.27 11.30
C SER A 116 -10.28 -4.32 11.51
N ILE A 117 -10.41 -3.29 10.68
CA ILE A 117 -11.49 -2.29 10.74
C ILE A 117 -12.84 -2.94 10.41
N VAL A 118 -12.93 -3.77 9.38
CA VAL A 118 -14.17 -4.48 9.02
C VAL A 118 -14.62 -5.39 10.16
N SER A 119 -13.69 -6.08 10.83
CA SER A 119 -14.01 -6.90 12.00
C SER A 119 -14.51 -6.08 13.19
N LEU A 120 -13.96 -4.88 13.44
CA LEU A 120 -14.49 -3.96 14.45
C LEU A 120 -15.93 -3.54 14.13
N ILE A 121 -16.20 -3.15 12.89
CA ILE A 121 -17.54 -2.75 12.46
C ILE A 121 -18.50 -3.95 12.54
N TRP A 122 -18.04 -5.15 12.13
CA TRP A 122 -18.83 -6.38 12.19
C TRP A 122 -19.26 -6.71 13.62
N HIS A 123 -18.38 -6.51 14.61
CA HIS A 123 -18.75 -6.68 16.02
C HIS A 123 -19.98 -5.83 16.41
N MET A 124 -20.13 -4.63 15.83
CA MET A 124 -21.25 -3.74 16.10
C MET A 124 -22.48 -4.02 15.21
N SER A 125 -22.26 -4.24 13.92
CA SER A 125 -23.32 -4.50 12.92
C SER A 125 -22.76 -5.14 11.67
N VAL A 126 -23.27 -6.34 11.34
CA VAL A 126 -22.93 -7.07 10.11
C VAL A 126 -23.27 -6.25 8.87
N ILE A 127 -24.44 -5.61 8.85
CA ILE A 127 -24.92 -4.83 7.70
C ILE A 127 -24.01 -3.63 7.47
N ALA A 128 -23.57 -2.95 8.54
CA ALA A 128 -22.64 -1.85 8.44
C ALA A 128 -21.27 -2.30 7.92
N ALA A 129 -20.77 -3.46 8.36
CA ALA A 129 -19.52 -4.03 7.86
C ALA A 129 -19.58 -4.36 6.37
N LEU A 130 -20.68 -4.95 5.89
CA LEU A 130 -20.87 -5.23 4.47
C LEU A 130 -20.98 -3.95 3.64
N ALA A 131 -21.73 -2.97 4.12
CA ALA A 131 -21.86 -1.68 3.44
C ALA A 131 -20.51 -0.94 3.38
N PHE A 132 -19.74 -0.95 4.47
CA PHE A 132 -18.40 -0.37 4.52
C PHE A 132 -17.46 -1.08 3.54
N LEU A 133 -17.41 -2.41 3.55
CA LEU A 133 -16.55 -3.19 2.65
C LEU A 133 -16.91 -2.92 1.18
N ALA A 134 -18.19 -2.94 0.83
CA ALA A 134 -18.66 -2.65 -0.52
C ALA A 134 -18.26 -1.22 -0.97
N ALA A 135 -18.44 -0.23 -0.08
CA ALA A 135 -18.05 1.14 -0.35
C ALA A 135 -16.52 1.28 -0.51
N SER A 136 -15.72 0.65 0.34
CA SER A 136 -14.25 0.65 0.24
C SER A 136 -13.76 0.04 -1.08
N LEU A 137 -14.34 -1.09 -1.50
CA LEU A 137 -14.01 -1.73 -2.77
C LEU A 137 -14.40 -0.85 -3.97
N LEU A 138 -15.59 -0.24 -3.92
CA LEU A 138 -16.03 0.70 -4.95
C LEU A 138 -15.10 1.91 -5.05
N MET A 139 -14.73 2.51 -3.92
CA MET A 139 -13.79 3.64 -3.89
C MET A 139 -12.42 3.25 -4.44
N ALA A 140 -11.88 2.08 -4.05
CA ALA A 140 -10.61 1.58 -4.56
C ALA A 140 -10.65 1.40 -6.09
N PHE A 141 -11.75 0.83 -6.61
CA PHE A 141 -11.96 0.70 -8.05
C PHE A 141 -12.03 2.05 -8.77
N LEU A 142 -12.77 3.02 -8.21
CA LEU A 142 -12.87 4.37 -8.77
C LEU A 142 -11.52 5.09 -8.78
N VAL A 143 -10.73 4.98 -7.70
CA VAL A 143 -9.38 5.54 -7.61
C VAL A 143 -8.46 4.88 -8.64
N TYR A 144 -8.51 3.56 -8.77
CA TYR A 144 -7.74 2.83 -9.79
C TYR A 144 -8.08 3.30 -11.21
N LYS A 145 -9.38 3.41 -11.53
CA LYS A 145 -9.86 3.91 -12.82
C LYS A 145 -9.39 5.35 -13.06
N HIS A 146 -9.51 6.22 -12.06
CA HIS A 146 -9.05 7.61 -12.15
C HIS A 146 -7.54 7.70 -12.36
N HIS A 147 -6.76 6.93 -11.60
CA HIS A 147 -5.30 6.88 -11.72
C HIS A 147 -4.87 6.43 -13.12
N ASN A 148 -5.50 5.38 -13.67
CA ASN A 148 -5.26 4.94 -15.04
C ASN A 148 -5.62 6.01 -16.07
N ALA A 149 -6.74 6.72 -15.90
CA ALA A 149 -7.13 7.81 -16.80
C ALA A 149 -6.10 8.95 -16.79
N VAL A 150 -5.62 9.34 -15.61
CA VAL A 150 -4.57 10.37 -15.44
C VAL A 150 -3.25 9.89 -16.08
N ARG A 151 -2.86 8.63 -15.87
CA ARG A 151 -1.65 8.05 -16.50
C ARG A 151 -1.73 8.10 -18.02
N ILE A 152 -2.84 7.63 -18.59
CA ILE A 152 -3.05 7.64 -20.05
C ILE A 152 -2.99 9.06 -20.60
N TYR A 153 -3.60 10.05 -19.91
CA TYR A 153 -3.52 11.45 -20.32
C TYR A 153 -2.08 11.97 -20.29
N ALA A 154 -1.35 11.73 -19.20
CA ALA A 154 0.04 12.16 -19.06
C ALA A 154 0.96 11.53 -20.12
N ASP A 155 0.74 10.26 -20.46
CA ASP A 155 1.49 9.54 -21.50
C ASP A 155 1.22 10.07 -22.91
N LYS A 156 0.03 10.61 -23.18
CA LYS A 156 -0.32 11.25 -24.45
C LYS A 156 0.33 12.62 -24.58
N VAL A 157 0.25 13.44 -23.53
CA VAL A 157 0.89 14.77 -23.48
C VAL A 157 2.41 14.64 -23.60
N GLY A 158 3.03 13.70 -22.88
CA GLY A 158 4.48 13.46 -22.95
C GLY A 158 4.98 12.98 -24.32
N ARG A 159 4.09 12.46 -25.18
CA ARG A 159 4.39 12.06 -26.56
C ARG A 159 4.08 13.14 -27.61
N GLY A 160 3.64 14.33 -27.18
CA GLY A 160 3.24 15.42 -28.09
C GLY A 160 1.99 15.09 -28.92
N ALA A 161 1.14 14.17 -28.44
CA ALA A 161 -0.06 13.71 -29.14
C ALA A 161 -1.34 14.50 -28.77
N VAL A 162 -1.19 15.58 -28.01
CA VAL A 162 -2.25 16.52 -27.57
C VAL A 162 -1.72 17.93 -27.68
#